data_AF-X1A1Y2-F1
#
_entry.id   AF-X1A1Y2-F1
#
_cell.length_a   1.000
_cell.length_b   1.000
_cell.length_c   1.000
_cell.angle_alpha   90.00
_cell.angle_beta   90.00
_cell.angle_gamma   90.00
#
_symmetry.space_group_name_H-M   'P 1'
#
loop_
_entity.id
_entity.type
_entity.pdbx_description
1 polymer ?
#
loop_
_entity_poly.entity_id
_entity_poly.type
_entity_poly.pdbx_seq_one_letter_code
_entity_poly.pdbx_strand_id
1 'polypeptide(L)'
;MVQLLPSQATQQIIIYSPTVTTTITIDAPNDTWAGVSFVVSGQLKRDDYAQGLADQTVKLYSGATLLAQMQTSPTGWYNFNVSIPDPGSYTLKAE
;
A
#
# COMPACT_ATOMS: atom_id res chain seq x y z
N MET A 1 57.57 -12.50 -37.68
CA MET A 1 56.95 -11.92 -36.48
C MET A 1 55.47 -11.75 -36.79
N VAL A 2 54.56 -12.21 -35.93
CA VAL A 2 53.10 -12.09 -36.20
C VAL A 2 52.58 -10.82 -35.55
N GLN A 3 51.91 -9.97 -36.33
CA GLN A 3 51.22 -8.79 -35.82
C GLN A 3 49.76 -9.14 -35.54
N LEU A 4 49.32 -9.00 -34.28
CA LEU A 4 47.93 -9.18 -33.88
C LEU A 4 47.21 -7.83 -33.96
N LEU A 5 46.02 -7.83 -34.57
CA LEU A 5 45.13 -6.67 -34.59
C LEU A 5 44.18 -6.73 -33.39
N PRO A 6 43.78 -5.58 -32.82
CA PRO A 6 42.79 -5.55 -31.76
C PRO A 6 41.41 -5.95 -32.27
N SER A 7 40.73 -6.83 -31.54
CA SER A 7 39.35 -7.25 -31.79
C SER A 7 38.40 -6.46 -30.89
N GLN A 8 37.21 -6.11 -31.40
CA GLN A 8 36.14 -5.47 -30.63
C GLN A 8 34.80 -6.17 -30.90
N ALA A 9 33.93 -6.17 -29.90
CA ALA A 9 32.54 -6.66 -30.00
C ALA A 9 31.61 -5.69 -29.28
N THR A 10 30.39 -5.52 -29.80
CA THR A 10 29.35 -4.69 -29.21
C THR A 10 28.09 -5.50 -29.00
N GLN A 11 27.43 -5.35 -27.84
CA GLN A 11 26.15 -5.96 -27.52
C GLN A 11 25.15 -4.87 -27.14
N GLN A 12 23.95 -4.94 -27.73
CA GLN A 12 22.83 -4.12 -27.31
C GLN A 12 22.11 -4.81 -26.15
N ILE A 13 21.81 -4.06 -25.09
CA ILE A 13 20.93 -4.49 -23.99
C ILE A 13 19.72 -3.54 -23.97
N ILE A 14 18.52 -4.12 -23.87
CA ILE A 14 17.29 -3.37 -23.67
C ILE A 14 16.89 -3.52 -22.21
N ILE A 15 16.70 -2.40 -21.53
CA ILE A 15 16.22 -2.37 -20.13
C ILE A 15 14.77 -1.90 -20.15
N TYR A 16 13.89 -2.68 -19.53
CA TYR A 16 12.49 -2.31 -19.33
C TYR A 16 12.29 -1.68 -17.96
N SER A 17 11.43 -0.66 -17.88
CA SER A 17 10.92 -0.15 -16.60
C SER A 17 9.78 -1.06 -16.14
N PRO A 18 9.86 -1.71 -14.96
CA PRO A 18 8.73 -2.48 -14.46
C PRO A 18 7.63 -1.54 -13.97
N THR A 19 6.40 -1.73 -14.44
CA THR A 19 5.22 -1.21 -13.75
C THR A 19 4.86 -2.19 -12.65
N VAL A 20 4.92 -1.75 -11.40
CA VAL A 20 4.60 -2.60 -10.26
C VAL A 20 3.31 -2.10 -9.65
N THR A 21 2.32 -2.97 -9.57
CA THR A 21 1.03 -2.69 -8.95
C THR A 21 1.09 -2.92 -7.44
N THR A 22 0.12 -2.37 -6.73
CA THR A 22 0.00 -2.49 -5.27
C THR A 22 -1.39 -2.91 -4.88
N THR A 23 -1.47 -3.73 -3.84
CA THR A 23 -2.73 -4.13 -3.21
C THR A 23 -2.82 -3.51 -1.82
N ILE A 24 -3.97 -2.90 -1.52
CA ILE A 24 -4.35 -2.45 -0.18
C ILE A 24 -5.51 -3.30 0.33
N THR A 25 -5.39 -3.84 1.55
CA THR A 25 -6.46 -4.59 2.20
C THR A 25 -7.05 -3.79 3.35
N ILE A 26 -8.33 -3.98 3.65
CA ILE A 26 -8.99 -3.37 4.80
C ILE A 26 -9.74 -4.44 5.58
N ASP A 27 -9.62 -4.40 6.90
CA ASP A 27 -10.32 -5.25 7.85
C ASP A 27 -10.90 -4.38 8.96
N ALA A 28 -12.20 -4.53 9.20
CA ALA A 28 -12.95 -3.77 10.20
C ALA A 28 -14.03 -4.68 10.81
N PRO A 29 -14.45 -4.42 12.07
CA PRO A 29 -15.58 -5.11 12.67
C PRO A 29 -16.85 -4.99 11.83
N ASN A 30 -17.68 -6.05 11.82
CA ASN A 30 -18.96 -6.05 11.12
C ASN A 30 -19.97 -5.06 11.70
N ASP A 31 -19.85 -4.81 13.01
CA ASP A 31 -20.70 -3.92 13.79
C ASP A 31 -19.93 -3.33 14.98
N THR A 32 -20.40 -2.18 15.44
CA THR A 32 -19.92 -1.47 16.63
C THR A 32 -21.02 -0.55 17.13
N TRP A 33 -20.84 0.03 18.32
CA TRP A 33 -21.75 1.04 18.84
C TRP A 33 -21.35 2.45 18.40
N ALA A 34 -22.36 3.27 18.16
CA ALA A 34 -22.17 4.68 17.86
C ALA A 34 -21.37 5.36 18.99
N GLY A 35 -20.36 6.14 18.62
CA GLY A 35 -19.45 6.82 19.54
C GLY A 35 -18.35 5.94 20.15
N VAL A 36 -18.38 4.61 19.97
CA VAL A 36 -17.36 3.71 20.50
C VAL A 36 -16.21 3.54 19.52
N SER A 37 -14.98 3.65 20.04
CA SER A 37 -13.77 3.44 19.26
C SER A 37 -13.62 1.96 18.87
N PHE A 38 -13.33 1.71 17.60
CA PHE A 38 -13.01 0.41 17.05
C PHE A 38 -11.73 0.48 16.19
N VAL A 39 -11.13 -0.67 15.93
CA VAL A 39 -9.90 -0.78 15.15
C VAL A 39 -10.25 -1.11 13.71
N VAL A 40 -9.66 -0.38 12.77
CA VAL A 40 -9.62 -0.74 11.35
C VAL A 40 -8.17 -1.00 10.99
N SER A 41 -7.88 -2.17 10.41
CA SER A 41 -6.52 -2.56 10.07
C SER A 41 -6.40 -2.95 8.60
N GLY A 42 -5.18 -3.07 8.12
CA GLY A 42 -4.92 -3.44 6.75
C GLY A 42 -3.45 -3.47 6.42
N GLN A 43 -3.15 -3.85 5.19
CA GLN A 43 -1.78 -3.91 4.70
C GLN A 43 -1.69 -3.39 3.27
N LEU A 44 -0.68 -2.56 3.02
CA LEU A 44 -0.29 -2.11 1.69
C LEU A 44 0.94 -2.89 1.23
N LYS A 45 0.80 -3.58 0.09
CA LYS A 45 1.85 -4.41 -0.50
C LYS A 45 2.09 -4.09 -1.96
N ARG A 46 3.30 -4.39 -2.44
CA ARG A 46 3.56 -4.61 -3.85
C ARG A 46 3.08 -6.00 -4.27
N ASP A 47 2.60 -6.12 -5.50
CA ASP A 47 2.06 -7.39 -6.00
C ASP A 47 3.14 -8.34 -6.52
N ASP A 48 4.30 -7.82 -6.90
CA ASP A 48 5.40 -8.62 -7.48
C ASP A 48 6.07 -9.54 -6.45
N TYR A 49 6.32 -9.03 -5.25
CA TYR A 49 7.01 -9.75 -4.17
C TYR A 49 6.19 -9.87 -2.89
N ALA A 50 4.92 -9.46 -2.91
CA ALA A 50 4.07 -9.36 -1.71
C ALA A 50 4.73 -8.55 -0.56
N GLN A 51 5.67 -7.67 -0.91
CA GLN A 51 6.46 -6.91 0.06
C GLN A 51 5.63 -5.73 0.56
N GLY A 52 5.57 -5.58 1.89
CA GLY A 52 4.95 -4.42 2.52
C GLY A 52 5.65 -3.13 2.13
N LEU A 53 4.88 -2.08 1.87
CA LEU A 53 5.40 -0.76 1.55
C LEU A 53 5.47 0.10 2.81
N ALA A 54 6.66 0.49 3.22
CA ALA A 54 6.90 1.32 4.40
C ALA A 54 6.68 2.81 4.13
N ASP A 55 6.35 3.55 5.20
CA ASP A 55 6.26 5.02 5.20
C ASP A 55 5.33 5.58 4.10
N GLN A 56 4.30 4.81 3.75
CA GLN A 56 3.26 5.24 2.82
C GLN A 56 2.08 5.80 3.59
N THR A 57 1.54 6.93 3.13
CA THR A 57 0.38 7.55 3.76
C THR A 57 -0.87 6.78 3.36
N VAL A 58 -1.54 6.16 4.32
CA VAL A 58 -2.86 5.57 4.15
C VAL A 58 -3.89 6.46 4.83
N LYS A 59 -4.98 6.73 4.13
CA LYS A 59 -6.12 7.52 4.60
C LYS A 59 -7.36 6.64 4.64
N LEU A 60 -8.12 6.76 5.73
CA LEU A 60 -9.37 6.05 5.92
C LEU A 60 -10.55 7.01 5.79
N TYR A 61 -11.49 6.64 4.94
CA TYR A 61 -12.68 7.43 4.63
C TYR A 61 -13.97 6.68 4.95
N SER A 62 -15.02 7.44 5.24
CA SER A 62 -16.42 7.00 5.13
C SER A 62 -17.13 7.93 4.15
N GLY A 63 -17.47 7.39 2.97
CA GLY A 63 -17.90 8.22 1.83
C GLY A 63 -16.82 9.23 1.43
N ALA A 64 -17.14 10.53 1.50
CA ALA A 64 -16.21 11.63 1.21
C ALA A 64 -15.49 12.18 2.47
N THR A 65 -15.84 11.70 3.66
CA THR A 65 -15.31 12.21 4.92
C THR A 65 -14.04 11.47 5.31
N LEU A 66 -12.95 12.20 5.51
CA LEU A 66 -11.72 11.65 6.08
C LEU A 66 -11.91 11.38 7.58
N LEU A 67 -11.68 10.14 8.00
CA LEU A 67 -11.81 9.70 9.38
C LEU A 67 -10.45 9.68 10.09
N ALA A 68 -9.41 9.16 9.43
CA ALA A 68 -8.07 9.03 9.99
C ALA A 68 -7.01 8.93 8.88
N GLN A 69 -5.74 9.15 9.24
CA GLN A 69 -4.59 8.88 8.38
C GLN A 69 -3.37 8.45 9.19
N MET A 70 -2.52 7.59 8.63
CA MET A 70 -1.25 7.19 9.23
C MET A 70 -0.25 6.75 8.16
N GLN A 71 1.02 6.62 8.55
CA GLN A 71 2.03 5.97 7.72
C GLN A 71 2.05 4.47 7.98
N THR A 72 2.22 3.68 6.92
CA THR A 72 2.44 2.24 7.04
C THR A 72 3.75 1.93 7.77
N SER A 73 3.74 0.83 8.53
CA SER A 73 4.92 0.31 9.21
C SER A 73 5.97 -0.22 8.20
N PRO A 74 7.18 -0.58 8.65
CA PRO A 74 8.20 -1.20 7.79
C PRO A 74 7.75 -2.47 7.04
N THR A 75 6.67 -3.11 7.51
CA THR A 75 6.07 -4.30 6.91
C THR A 75 4.77 -4.00 6.16
N GLY A 76 4.46 -2.73 5.91
CA GLY A 76 3.29 -2.29 5.14
C GLY A 76 1.97 -2.31 5.91
N TRP A 77 1.99 -2.66 7.19
CA TRP A 77 0.78 -2.72 8.02
C TRP A 77 0.38 -1.33 8.50
N TYR A 78 -0.92 -1.12 8.64
CA TYR A 78 -1.50 0.08 9.24
C TYR A 78 -2.69 -0.30 10.12
N ASN A 79 -2.99 0.57 11.09
CA ASN A 79 -4.16 0.45 11.95
C ASN A 79 -4.68 1.82 12.39
N PHE A 80 -5.99 2.00 12.33
CA PHE A 80 -6.70 3.19 12.76
C PHE A 80 -7.57 2.87 13.96
N ASN A 81 -7.57 3.77 14.94
CA ASN A 81 -8.59 3.80 15.99
C ASN A 81 -9.62 4.86 15.60
N VAL A 82 -10.84 4.44 15.30
CA VAL A 82 -11.90 5.29 14.76
C VAL A 82 -13.16 5.17 15.60
N SER A 83 -13.90 6.26 15.75
CA SER A 83 -15.24 6.28 16.33
C SER A 83 -16.18 7.06 15.41
N ILE A 84 -17.38 6.54 15.17
CA ILE A 84 -18.43 7.19 14.37
C ILE A 84 -19.59 7.53 15.32
N PRO A 85 -19.92 8.81 15.53
CA PRO A 85 -20.83 9.23 16.60
C PRO A 85 -22.31 8.90 16.34
N ASP A 86 -22.71 8.80 15.06
CA ASP A 86 -24.09 8.57 14.68
C ASP A 86 -24.32 7.09 14.30
N PRO A 87 -25.46 6.49 14.67
CA PRO A 87 -25.81 5.14 14.23
C PRO A 87 -26.18 5.12 12.74
N GLY A 88 -25.77 4.08 12.02
CA GLY A 88 -26.07 3.94 10.59
C GLY A 88 -25.27 2.82 9.92
N SER A 89 -25.45 2.69 8.61
CA SER A 89 -24.61 1.82 7.76
C SER A 89 -23.57 2.68 7.06
N TYR A 90 -22.30 2.29 7.19
CA TYR A 90 -21.15 3.02 6.66
C TYR A 90 -20.32 2.12 5.77
N THR A 91 -19.82 2.66 4.66
CA THR A 91 -18.82 2.01 3.80
C THR A 91 -17.47 2.67 4.04
N LEU A 92 -16.51 1.89 4.51
CA LEU A 92 -15.15 2.35 4.75
C LEU A 92 -14.26 2.12 3.53
N LYS A 93 -13.39 3.09 3.21
CA LYS A 93 -12.41 3.00 2.12
C LYS A 93 -11.03 3.41 2.63
N ALA A 94 -10.02 2.60 2.33
CA ALA A 94 -8.61 2.96 2.55
C ALA A 94 -7.94 3.28 1.20
N GLU A 95 -7.14 4.34 1.15
CA GLU A 95 -6.33 4.74 -0.02
C GLU A 95 -5.02 5.44 0.36
#